data_AF-A0A8I0P3D9-F1
#
_entry.id   AF-A0A8I0P3D9-F1
#
_cell.length_a   1.000
_cell.length_b   1.000
_cell.length_c   1.000
_cell.angle_alpha   90.00
_cell.angle_beta   90.00
_cell.angle_gamma   90.00
#
_symmetry.space_group_name_H-M   'P 1'
#
loop_
_entity.id
_entity.type
_entity.pdbx_description
1 polymer ?
#
loop_
_entity_poly.entity_id
_entity_poly.type
_entity_poly.pdbx_seq_one_letter_code
_entity_poly.pdbx_strand_id
1 'polypeptide(L)'
;MFKALKTLVKTFVEQYARNQQLERELRAQRGEQERRWREEDRSVLRSALAANRVALEQHNATLQQAAGVSYLTLRCHEDTWTFLARTAFGAWEPNWTQSTRDPYDRVGPTATRAAHFTTDPNLPPGRIGKADGGMQDVLLSGHNLVLVLDALRDAQASDLTATGARARTLYDRLASFTAKLDPTAATGRTTGILWRIDDSLHSRYVSRPPGTGRPTAAPLLHKVPSPAPTARRRHPERNGSPVA
;
A
#
# COMPACT_ATOMS: atom_id res chain seq x y z
N MET A 1 4.81 64.55 -51.32
CA MET A 1 5.59 63.61 -50.48
C MET A 1 5.52 63.90 -48.97
N PHE A 2 5.66 65.15 -48.50
CA PHE A 2 5.70 65.48 -47.06
C PHE A 2 4.47 65.07 -46.21
N LYS A 3 3.25 65.14 -46.75
CA LYS A 3 2.03 64.75 -46.01
C LYS A 3 1.99 63.25 -45.68
N ALA A 4 2.38 62.38 -46.62
CA ALA A 4 2.36 60.94 -46.44
C ALA A 4 3.39 60.48 -45.38
N LEU A 5 4.59 61.08 -45.38
CA LEU A 5 5.62 60.82 -44.37
C LEU A 5 5.15 61.22 -42.95
N LYS A 6 4.45 62.35 -42.83
CA LYS A 6 3.93 62.85 -41.54
C LYS A 6 2.86 61.93 -40.95
N THR A 7 1.99 61.37 -41.79
CA THR A 7 0.98 60.40 -41.37
C THR A 7 1.61 59.08 -40.90
N LEU A 8 2.63 58.60 -41.64
CA LEU A 8 3.36 57.38 -41.33
C LEU A 8 4.12 57.46 -39.99
N VAL A 9 4.77 58.59 -39.72
CA VAL A 9 5.44 58.84 -38.43
C VAL A 9 4.43 58.88 -37.29
N LYS A 10 3.28 59.54 -37.48
CA LYS A 10 2.23 59.62 -36.46
C LYS A 10 1.66 58.23 -36.11
N THR A 11 1.36 57.40 -37.11
CA THR A 11 0.89 56.03 -36.89
C THR A 11 1.93 55.16 -36.19
N PHE A 12 3.22 55.35 -36.48
CA PHE A 12 4.30 54.58 -35.84
C PHE A 12 4.45 54.93 -34.35
N VAL A 13 4.35 56.22 -34.00
CA VAL A 13 4.38 56.68 -32.60
C VAL A 13 3.16 56.19 -31.83
N GLU A 14 1.96 56.23 -32.43
CA GLU A 14 0.74 55.71 -31.82
C GLU A 14 0.81 54.18 -31.60
N GLN A 15 1.34 53.44 -32.56
CA GLN A 15 1.52 52.00 -32.46
C GLN A 15 2.59 51.62 -31.42
N TYR A 16 3.67 52.39 -31.34
CA TYR A 16 4.70 52.23 -30.31
C TYR A 16 4.15 52.48 -28.90
N ALA A 17 3.35 53.55 -28.73
CA ALA A 17 2.71 53.86 -27.46
C ALA A 17 1.72 52.75 -27.02
N ARG A 18 0.93 52.20 -27.96
CA ARG A 18 0.05 51.05 -27.70
C ARG A 18 0.83 49.79 -27.32
N ASN A 19 1.93 49.47 -28.00
CA ASN A 19 2.77 48.33 -27.64
C ASN A 19 3.40 48.49 -26.25
N GLN A 20 3.85 49.70 -25.90
CA GLN A 20 4.36 50.02 -24.56
C GLN A 20 3.28 49.85 -23.48
N GLN A 21 2.03 50.24 -23.75
CA GLN A 21 0.90 50.03 -22.83
C GLN A 21 0.58 48.55 -22.66
N LEU A 22 0.46 47.81 -23.77
CA LEU A 22 0.23 46.36 -23.76
C LEU A 22 1.32 45.60 -23.00
N GLU A 23 2.60 45.97 -23.16
CA GLU A 23 3.69 45.34 -22.41
C GLU A 23 3.57 45.56 -20.90
N ARG A 24 3.15 46.76 -20.47
CA ARG A 24 2.94 47.07 -19.05
C ARG A 24 1.77 46.29 -18.48
N GLU A 25 0.68 46.20 -19.22
CA GLU A 25 -0.50 45.41 -18.85
C GLU A 25 -0.18 43.92 -18.75
N LEU A 26 0.55 43.35 -19.72
CA LEU A 26 0.98 41.96 -19.69
C LEU A 26 1.93 41.66 -18.52
N ARG A 27 2.85 42.58 -18.18
CA ARG A 27 3.72 42.43 -17.00
C ARG A 27 2.93 42.50 -15.71
N ALA A 28 1.96 43.42 -15.61
CA ALA A 28 1.07 43.52 -14.45
C ALA A 28 0.24 42.24 -14.27
N GLN A 29 -0.37 41.73 -15.34
CA GLN A 29 -1.14 40.48 -15.33
C GLN A 29 -0.30 39.26 -14.94
N ARG A 30 0.94 39.15 -15.45
CA ARG A 30 1.87 38.08 -15.03
C ARG A 30 2.23 38.19 -13.56
N GLY A 31 2.49 39.42 -13.07
CA GLY A 31 2.78 39.66 -11.66
C GLY A 31 1.60 39.31 -10.75
N GLU A 32 0.37 39.60 -11.17
CA GLU A 32 -0.85 39.22 -10.47
C GLU A 32 -1.09 37.70 -10.48
N GLN A 33 -0.91 37.04 -11.63
CA GLN A 33 -1.00 35.59 -11.71
C GLN A 33 0.03 34.90 -10.82
N GLU A 34 1.28 35.38 -10.82
CA GLU A 34 2.33 34.80 -9.99
C GLU A 34 2.07 35.02 -8.49
N ARG A 35 1.51 36.17 -8.10
CA ARG A 35 1.06 36.40 -6.71
C ARG A 35 -0.07 35.46 -6.33
N ARG A 36 -1.08 35.30 -7.19
CA ARG A 36 -2.19 34.36 -6.99
C ARG A 36 -1.69 32.93 -6.86
N TRP A 37 -0.80 32.46 -7.74
CA TRP A 37 -0.23 31.13 -7.63
C TRP A 37 0.56 30.92 -6.34
N ARG A 38 1.34 31.91 -5.88
CA ARG A 38 2.04 31.81 -4.58
C ARG A 38 1.07 31.75 -3.40
N GLU A 39 -0.03 32.49 -3.47
CA GLU A 39 -1.06 32.48 -2.43
C GLU A 39 -1.84 31.15 -2.43
N GLU A 40 -2.19 30.64 -3.60
CA GLU A 40 -2.80 29.33 -3.80
C GLU A 40 -1.88 28.21 -3.28
N ASP A 41 -0.61 28.20 -3.66
CA ASP A 41 0.37 27.21 -3.21
C ASP A 41 0.57 27.23 -1.69
N ARG A 42 0.65 28.44 -1.09
CA ARG A 42 0.66 28.59 0.37
C ARG A 42 -0.61 28.06 1.03
N SER A 43 -1.77 28.28 0.41
CA SER A 43 -3.06 27.79 0.93
C SER A 43 -3.13 26.26 0.87
N VAL A 44 -2.69 25.66 -0.24
CA VAL A 44 -2.62 24.20 -0.43
C VAL A 44 -1.67 23.60 0.59
N LEU A 45 -0.46 24.14 0.74
CA LEU A 45 0.51 23.67 1.72
C LEU A 45 -0.05 23.75 3.15
N ARG A 46 -0.68 24.87 3.53
CA ARG A 46 -1.31 25.01 4.86
C ARG A 46 -2.42 23.98 5.07
N SER A 47 -3.26 23.76 4.06
CA SER A 47 -4.33 22.76 4.13
C SER A 47 -3.79 21.34 4.27
N ALA A 48 -2.72 21.00 3.54
CA ALA A 48 -2.05 19.71 3.62
C ALA A 48 -1.40 19.50 5.00
N LEU A 49 -0.72 20.51 5.54
CA LEU A 49 -0.15 20.46 6.89
C LEU A 49 -1.23 20.29 7.97
N ALA A 50 -2.37 20.97 7.84
CA ALA A 50 -3.49 20.83 8.77
C ALA A 50 -4.09 19.42 8.71
N ALA A 51 -4.33 18.88 7.51
CA ALA A 51 -4.82 17.52 7.32
C ALA A 51 -3.85 16.47 7.90
N ASN A 52 -2.54 16.66 7.69
CA ASN A 52 -1.51 15.76 8.23
C ASN A 52 -1.49 15.76 9.76
N ARG A 53 -1.68 16.92 10.41
CA ARG A 53 -1.76 16.99 11.88
C ARG A 53 -2.92 16.20 12.44
N VAL A 54 -4.12 16.39 11.87
CA VAL A 54 -5.33 15.65 12.29
C VAL A 54 -5.13 14.14 12.08
N ALA A 55 -4.57 13.74 10.95
CA ALA A 55 -4.29 12.34 10.66
C ALA A 55 -3.26 11.73 11.63
N LEU A 56 -2.26 12.50 12.06
CA LEU A 56 -1.26 12.08 13.05
C LEU A 56 -1.89 11.94 14.44
N GLU A 57 -2.71 12.90 14.87
CA GLU A 57 -3.43 12.86 16.15
C GLU A 57 -4.36 11.65 16.23
N GLN A 58 -5.12 11.38 15.16
CA GLN A 58 -5.98 10.20 15.07
C GLN A 58 -5.18 8.89 15.16
N HIS A 59 -4.03 8.84 14.48
CA HIS A 59 -3.14 7.69 14.54
C HIS A 59 -2.60 7.48 15.96
N ASN A 60 -2.09 8.52 16.61
CA ASN A 60 -1.58 8.45 17.98
C ASN A 60 -2.66 7.99 18.97
N ALA A 61 -3.90 8.49 18.84
CA ALA A 61 -5.02 8.04 19.66
C ALA A 61 -5.32 6.54 19.44
N THR A 62 -5.25 6.08 18.20
CA THR A 62 -5.41 4.67 17.83
C THR A 62 -4.34 3.80 18.50
N LEU A 63 -3.07 4.23 18.45
CA LEU A 63 -1.96 3.53 19.09
C LEU A 63 -2.10 3.47 20.63
N GLN A 64 -2.54 4.57 21.26
CA GLN A 64 -2.77 4.60 22.70
C GLN A 64 -3.88 3.62 23.12
N GLN A 65 -4.97 3.54 22.37
CA GLN A 65 -6.04 2.55 22.61
C GLN A 65 -5.53 1.12 22.43
N ALA A 66 -4.74 0.86 21.38
CA ALA A 66 -4.13 -0.44 21.12
C ALA A 66 -3.19 -0.88 22.26
N ALA A 67 -2.39 0.04 22.79
CA ALA A 67 -1.47 -0.22 23.89
C ALA A 67 -2.18 -0.65 25.19
N GLY A 68 -3.43 -0.20 25.38
CA GLY A 68 -4.25 -0.59 26.54
C GLY A 68 -4.77 -2.04 26.50
N VAL A 69 -4.65 -2.73 25.36
CA VAL A 69 -5.14 -4.11 25.19
C VAL A 69 -4.15 -5.10 25.79
N SER A 70 -4.63 -5.99 26.66
CA SER A 70 -3.80 -7.10 27.18
C SER A 70 -3.50 -8.13 26.11
N TYR A 71 -4.55 -8.66 25.47
CA TYR A 71 -4.44 -9.42 24.24
C TYR A 71 -5.77 -9.44 23.48
N LEU A 72 -5.72 -9.74 22.19
CA LEU A 72 -6.88 -10.05 21.34
C LEU A 72 -6.60 -11.32 20.54
N THR A 73 -7.65 -11.97 20.04
CA THR A 73 -7.51 -13.09 19.11
C THR A 73 -7.90 -12.63 17.71
N LEU A 74 -6.94 -12.55 16.80
CA LEU A 74 -7.15 -12.28 15.38
C LEU A 74 -7.36 -13.60 14.64
N ARG A 75 -8.59 -13.86 14.18
CA ARG A 75 -8.88 -14.94 13.25
C ARG A 75 -8.78 -14.44 11.82
N CYS A 76 -7.78 -14.89 11.07
CA CYS A 76 -7.61 -14.48 9.68
C CYS A 76 -7.04 -15.59 8.80
N HIS A 77 -7.05 -15.39 7.49
CA HIS A 77 -6.32 -16.26 6.57
C HIS A 77 -4.81 -16.14 6.83
N GLU A 78 -4.08 -17.23 6.66
CA GLU A 78 -2.63 -17.32 6.84
C GLU A 78 -1.86 -16.27 6.02
N ASP A 79 -2.33 -15.96 4.81
CA ASP A 79 -1.76 -14.90 3.97
C ASP A 79 -1.94 -13.50 4.56
N THR A 80 -3.02 -13.26 5.29
CA THR A 80 -3.29 -11.97 5.95
C THR A 80 -2.35 -11.80 7.13
N TRP A 81 -2.20 -12.82 7.96
CA TRP A 81 -1.20 -12.76 9.02
C TRP A 81 0.23 -12.65 8.49
N THR A 82 0.59 -13.44 7.48
CA THR A 82 1.94 -13.39 6.89
C THR A 82 2.26 -12.00 6.37
N PHE A 83 1.29 -11.33 5.75
CA PHE A 83 1.44 -9.93 5.34
C PHE A 83 1.66 -9.01 6.55
N LEU A 84 0.77 -9.05 7.55
CA LEU A 84 0.89 -8.23 8.76
C LEU A 84 2.24 -8.44 9.46
N ALA A 85 2.64 -9.70 9.65
CA ALA A 85 3.85 -10.07 10.35
C ALA A 85 5.12 -9.64 9.58
N ARG A 86 5.14 -9.78 8.25
CA ARG A 86 6.27 -9.28 7.45
C ARG A 86 6.34 -7.76 7.45
N THR A 87 5.19 -7.10 7.36
CA THR A 87 5.13 -5.63 7.40
C THR A 87 5.64 -5.09 8.74
N ALA A 88 5.21 -5.69 9.86
CA ALA A 88 5.53 -5.19 11.20
C ALA A 88 6.89 -5.67 11.75
N PHE A 89 7.26 -6.92 11.44
CA PHE A 89 8.39 -7.59 12.10
C PHE A 89 9.52 -7.96 11.13
N GLY A 90 9.38 -7.66 9.85
CA GLY A 90 10.40 -7.86 8.82
C GLY A 90 10.51 -9.28 8.27
N ALA A 91 10.32 -10.31 9.11
CA ALA A 91 10.41 -11.71 8.69
C ALA A 91 9.22 -12.53 9.21
N TRP A 92 8.65 -13.36 8.33
CA TRP A 92 7.67 -14.37 8.70
C TRP A 92 7.53 -15.42 7.58
N GLU A 93 7.39 -16.69 7.94
CA GLU A 93 6.96 -17.75 7.01
C GLU A 93 5.54 -18.22 7.37
N PRO A 94 4.68 -18.52 6.37
CA PRO A 94 3.29 -18.88 6.60
C PRO A 94 3.11 -19.97 7.67
N ASN A 95 3.87 -21.05 7.53
CA ASN A 95 3.82 -22.24 8.38
C ASN A 95 4.31 -22.01 9.83
N TRP A 96 4.90 -20.86 10.14
CA TRP A 96 5.36 -20.57 11.49
C TRP A 96 4.19 -20.31 12.43
N THR A 97 4.32 -20.81 13.65
CA THR A 97 3.33 -20.61 14.74
C THR A 97 3.89 -19.85 15.93
N GLN A 98 5.19 -19.53 15.89
CA GLN A 98 5.88 -18.74 16.89
C GLN A 98 7.03 -17.92 16.27
N SER A 99 7.48 -16.87 16.96
CA SER A 99 8.67 -16.07 16.60
C SER A 99 9.86 -16.29 17.51
N THR A 100 9.62 -16.78 18.72
CA THR A 100 10.67 -17.06 19.69
C THR A 100 11.35 -18.39 19.36
N ARG A 101 12.65 -18.47 19.62
CA ARG A 101 13.41 -19.69 19.39
C ARG A 101 13.10 -20.72 20.46
N ASP A 102 12.26 -21.69 20.15
CA ASP A 102 12.24 -22.97 20.86
C ASP A 102 13.22 -23.94 20.17
N PRO A 103 14.32 -24.36 20.82
CA PRO A 103 15.29 -25.28 20.23
C PRO A 103 14.71 -26.66 19.90
N TYR A 104 13.54 -27.01 20.42
CA TYR A 104 12.89 -28.30 20.18
C TYR A 104 11.74 -28.24 19.16
N ASP A 105 11.35 -27.04 18.72
CA ASP A 105 10.23 -26.86 17.81
C ASP A 105 10.69 -26.60 16.37
N ARG A 106 10.05 -27.29 15.41
CA ARG A 106 10.29 -27.16 13.98
C ARG A 106 9.30 -26.22 13.28
N VAL A 107 8.29 -25.71 13.98
CA VAL A 107 7.29 -24.75 13.42
C VAL A 107 7.58 -23.29 13.81
N GLY A 108 8.83 -22.96 14.12
CA GLY A 108 9.32 -21.59 14.37
C GLY A 108 10.55 -21.23 13.52
N PRO A 109 11.05 -19.99 13.61
CA PRO A 109 12.22 -19.55 12.87
C PRO A 109 13.49 -20.31 13.29
N THR A 110 14.30 -20.69 12.31
CA THR A 110 15.68 -21.13 12.57
C THR A 110 16.54 -19.98 13.08
N ALA A 111 17.69 -20.26 13.69
CA ALA A 111 18.60 -19.23 14.20
C ALA A 111 19.02 -18.21 13.13
N THR A 112 19.25 -18.66 11.88
CA THR A 112 19.58 -17.78 10.76
C THR A 112 18.39 -16.93 10.32
N ARG A 113 17.18 -17.50 10.32
CA ARG A 113 15.95 -16.78 9.97
C ARG A 113 15.54 -15.77 11.03
N ALA A 114 15.79 -16.08 12.30
CA ALA A 114 15.50 -15.20 13.44
C ALA A 114 16.28 -13.87 13.36
N ALA A 115 17.49 -13.88 12.79
CA ALA A 115 18.30 -12.68 12.60
C ALA A 115 17.69 -11.67 11.60
N HIS A 116 16.66 -12.05 10.84
CA HIS A 116 15.99 -11.17 9.87
C HIS A 116 14.77 -10.46 10.45
N PHE A 117 14.39 -10.72 11.70
CA PHE A 117 13.36 -9.92 12.35
C PHE A 117 13.89 -8.52 12.66
N THR A 118 13.14 -7.50 12.26
CA THR A 118 13.42 -6.11 12.66
C THR A 118 13.01 -5.87 14.11
N THR A 119 11.98 -6.57 14.56
CA THR A 119 11.50 -6.57 15.95
C THR A 119 10.91 -7.95 16.22
N ASP A 120 11.28 -8.59 17.34
CA ASP A 120 10.70 -9.88 17.71
C ASP A 120 9.25 -9.65 18.19
N PRO A 121 8.24 -10.24 17.53
CA PRO A 121 6.85 -10.10 17.96
C PRO A 121 6.54 -10.88 19.25
N ASN A 122 7.50 -11.59 19.85
CA ASN A 122 7.34 -12.36 21.09
C ASN A 122 6.07 -13.23 21.08
N LEU A 123 5.92 -14.01 20.02
CA LEU A 123 4.83 -14.97 19.84
C LEU A 123 5.35 -16.35 20.22
N PRO A 124 5.25 -16.79 21.48
CA PRO A 124 5.62 -18.15 21.86
C PRO A 124 4.65 -19.21 21.29
N PRO A 125 5.00 -20.50 21.40
CA PRO A 125 4.13 -21.59 20.96
C PRO A 125 2.72 -21.46 21.54
N GLY A 126 1.72 -21.83 20.74
CA GLY A 126 0.30 -21.78 21.13
C GLY A 126 -0.36 -20.41 20.97
N ARG A 127 0.36 -19.36 20.56
CA ARG A 127 -0.25 -18.06 20.20
C ARG A 127 -0.85 -18.07 18.79
N ILE A 128 -0.43 -18.98 17.92
CA ILE A 128 -1.00 -19.14 16.58
C ILE A 128 -1.58 -20.55 16.48
N GLY A 129 -2.91 -20.63 16.44
CA GLY A 129 -3.65 -21.87 16.17
C GLY A 129 -4.02 -21.95 14.69
N LYS A 130 -3.57 -22.98 13.99
CA LYS A 130 -4.01 -23.25 12.61
C LYS A 130 -5.41 -23.86 12.64
N ALA A 131 -6.25 -23.46 11.69
CA ALA A 131 -7.61 -23.95 11.49
C ALA A 131 -7.82 -24.37 10.03
N ASP A 132 -8.95 -25.02 9.76
CA ASP A 132 -9.28 -25.49 8.40
C ASP A 132 -9.41 -24.33 7.40
N GLY A 133 -9.12 -24.63 6.13
CA GLY A 133 -9.27 -23.68 5.03
C GLY A 133 -8.26 -22.54 5.03
N GLY A 134 -7.06 -22.76 5.59
CA GLY A 134 -5.99 -21.75 5.64
C GLY A 134 -6.25 -20.64 6.66
N MET A 135 -7.26 -20.80 7.52
CA MET A 135 -7.55 -19.87 8.60
C MET A 135 -6.64 -20.12 9.79
N GLN A 136 -6.40 -19.08 10.59
CA GLN A 136 -5.65 -19.19 11.82
C GLN A 136 -6.11 -18.17 12.86
N ASP A 137 -6.01 -18.55 14.12
CA ASP A 137 -6.27 -17.72 15.28
C ASP A 137 -4.93 -17.26 15.87
N VAL A 138 -4.66 -15.95 15.84
CA VAL A 138 -3.42 -15.32 16.32
C VAL A 138 -3.72 -14.51 17.57
N LEU A 139 -3.16 -14.90 18.72
CA LEU A 139 -3.22 -14.12 19.94
C LEU A 139 -2.18 -13.00 19.89
N LEU A 140 -2.64 -11.77 19.79
CA LEU A 140 -1.81 -10.56 19.73
C LEU A 140 -1.88 -9.79 21.03
N SER A 141 -0.73 -9.39 21.56
CA SER A 141 -0.64 -8.43 22.65
C SER A 141 -0.95 -7.01 22.15
N GLY A 142 -1.28 -6.08 23.05
CA GLY A 142 -1.41 -4.66 22.71
C GLY A 142 -0.12 -4.07 22.12
N HIS A 143 1.05 -4.51 22.61
CA HIS A 143 2.34 -4.10 22.05
C HIS A 143 2.49 -4.51 20.58
N ASN A 144 2.19 -5.76 20.25
CA ASN A 144 2.27 -6.23 18.86
C ASN A 144 1.23 -5.52 17.98
N LEU A 145 0.05 -5.23 18.52
CA LEU A 145 -0.98 -4.47 17.81
C LEU A 145 -0.51 -3.05 17.47
N VAL A 146 0.18 -2.37 18.39
CA VAL A 146 0.81 -1.06 18.15
C VAL A 146 1.83 -1.15 17.02
N LEU A 147 2.76 -2.12 17.08
CA LEU A 147 3.77 -2.32 16.04
C LEU A 147 3.14 -2.57 14.66
N VAL A 148 2.07 -3.38 14.62
CA VAL A 148 1.35 -3.68 13.38
C VAL A 148 0.64 -2.43 12.84
N LEU A 149 -0.04 -1.66 13.69
CA LEU A 149 -0.74 -0.44 13.27
C LEU A 149 0.23 0.62 12.72
N ASP A 150 1.36 0.80 13.39
CA ASP A 150 2.41 1.74 12.99
C ASP A 150 3.04 1.32 11.64
N ALA A 151 3.46 0.06 11.53
CA ALA A 151 4.04 -0.45 10.29
C ALA A 151 3.05 -0.44 9.11
N LEU A 152 1.77 -0.69 9.36
CA LEU A 152 0.73 -0.57 8.34
C LEU A 152 0.51 0.87 7.90
N ARG A 153 0.61 1.85 8.82
CA ARG A 153 0.49 3.27 8.50
C ARG A 153 1.60 3.69 7.54
N ASP A 154 2.84 3.30 7.83
CA ASP A 154 4.00 3.57 6.98
C ASP A 154 3.89 2.86 5.62
N ALA A 155 3.45 1.60 5.61
CA ALA A 155 3.30 0.82 4.39
C ALA A 155 2.22 1.36 3.43
N GLN A 156 1.34 2.28 3.87
CA GLN A 156 0.38 2.96 2.96
C GLN A 156 1.09 3.79 1.88
N ALA A 157 2.30 4.28 2.17
CA ALA A 157 3.12 5.03 1.23
C ALA A 157 4.01 4.13 0.34
N SER A 158 3.78 2.81 0.32
CA SER A 158 4.55 1.88 -0.50
C SER A 158 4.46 2.21 -1.99
N ASP A 159 5.60 2.12 -2.69
CA ASP A 159 5.68 2.24 -4.15
C ASP A 159 4.80 1.21 -4.89
N LEU A 160 4.56 0.06 -4.26
CA LEU A 160 3.66 -0.96 -4.77
C LEU A 160 2.22 -0.62 -4.38
N THR A 161 1.43 -0.12 -5.34
CA THR A 161 0.04 0.30 -5.11
C THR A 161 -0.81 -0.77 -4.41
N ALA A 162 -0.64 -2.05 -4.77
CA ALA A 162 -1.38 -3.15 -4.15
C ALA A 162 -1.01 -3.33 -2.66
N THR A 163 0.27 -3.19 -2.31
CA THR A 163 0.75 -3.23 -0.93
C THR A 163 0.18 -2.07 -0.13
N GLY A 164 0.26 -0.84 -0.67
CA GLY A 164 -0.29 0.35 -0.01
C GLY A 164 -1.81 0.26 0.21
N ALA A 165 -2.56 -0.21 -0.78
CA ALA A 165 -4.01 -0.40 -0.68
C ALA A 165 -4.38 -1.48 0.36
N ARG A 166 -3.65 -2.60 0.38
CA ARG A 166 -3.84 -3.66 1.38
C ARG A 166 -3.49 -3.17 2.79
N ALA A 167 -2.38 -2.45 2.93
CA ALA A 167 -1.95 -1.86 4.19
C ALA A 167 -2.99 -0.88 4.75
N ARG A 168 -3.51 0.00 3.89
CA ARG A 168 -4.59 0.94 4.24
C ARG A 168 -5.84 0.21 4.70
N THR A 169 -6.29 -0.79 3.94
CA THR A 169 -7.50 -1.56 4.27
C THR A 169 -7.37 -2.26 5.62
N LEU A 170 -6.22 -2.91 5.88
CA LEU A 170 -5.97 -3.59 7.15
C LEU A 170 -5.81 -2.60 8.30
N TYR A 171 -5.15 -1.46 8.08
CA TYR A 171 -5.05 -0.38 9.05
C TYR A 171 -6.43 0.14 9.44
N ASP A 172 -7.26 0.50 8.47
CA ASP A 172 -8.60 1.07 8.73
C ASP A 172 -9.48 0.07 9.51
N ARG A 173 -9.37 -1.23 9.18
CA ARG A 173 -10.08 -2.30 9.89
C ARG A 173 -9.59 -2.45 11.34
N LEU A 174 -8.28 -2.42 11.58
CA LEU A 174 -7.69 -2.48 12.92
C LEU A 174 -8.00 -1.22 13.74
N ALA A 175 -7.92 -0.04 13.14
CA ALA A 175 -8.22 1.23 13.79
C ALA A 175 -9.72 1.35 14.15
N SER A 176 -10.61 0.86 13.27
CA SER A 176 -12.04 0.76 13.58
C SER A 176 -12.31 -0.18 14.76
N PHE A 177 -11.50 -1.22 14.91
CA PHE A 177 -11.58 -2.11 16.07
C PHE A 177 -11.11 -1.41 17.35
N THR A 178 -9.94 -0.78 17.34
CA THR A 178 -9.41 -0.09 18.54
C THR A 178 -10.34 1.02 19.02
N ALA A 179 -11.01 1.70 18.09
CA ALA A 179 -12.02 2.72 18.42
C ALA A 179 -13.23 2.19 19.21
N LYS A 180 -13.49 0.87 19.18
CA LYS A 180 -14.56 0.22 19.95
C LYS A 180 -14.10 -0.21 21.35
N LEU A 181 -12.81 -0.14 21.64
CA LEU A 181 -12.29 -0.43 22.96
C LEU A 181 -12.62 0.73 23.88
N ASP A 182 -13.11 0.42 25.08
CA ASP A 182 -13.35 1.42 26.12
C ASP A 182 -12.00 1.96 26.63
N PRO A 183 -11.67 3.24 26.38
CA PRO A 183 -10.38 3.83 26.78
C PRO A 183 -10.28 4.05 28.29
N THR A 184 -11.41 3.98 29.01
CA THR A 184 -11.48 4.15 30.47
C THR A 184 -11.51 2.82 31.23
N ALA A 185 -11.56 1.71 30.51
CA ALA A 185 -11.45 0.39 31.11
C ALA A 185 -10.08 0.21 31.77
N ALA A 186 -10.05 -0.45 32.92
CA ALA A 186 -8.80 -0.78 33.60
C ALA A 186 -7.86 -1.57 32.67
N THR A 187 -6.58 -1.19 32.64
CA THR A 187 -5.53 -1.94 31.96
C THR A 187 -5.52 -3.38 32.49
N GLY A 188 -5.34 -4.36 31.60
CA GLY A 188 -5.38 -5.77 32.03
C GLY A 188 -6.70 -6.50 31.73
N ARG A 189 -7.74 -5.84 31.20
CA ARG A 189 -8.95 -6.57 30.77
C ARG A 189 -8.57 -7.58 29.69
N THR A 190 -8.77 -8.85 30.00
CA THR A 190 -8.83 -9.94 29.03
C THR A 190 -10.04 -9.73 28.15
N THR A 191 -9.87 -8.88 27.15
CA THR A 191 -10.74 -8.84 26.00
C THR A 191 -10.59 -10.19 25.31
N GLY A 192 -11.39 -11.19 25.71
CA GLY A 192 -11.61 -12.42 24.96
C GLY A 192 -12.31 -12.14 23.62
N ILE A 193 -11.89 -11.08 22.94
CA ILE A 193 -12.46 -10.57 21.72
C ILE A 193 -11.81 -11.33 20.58
N LEU A 194 -12.62 -12.16 19.95
CA LEU A 194 -12.33 -12.76 18.67
C LEU A 194 -12.63 -11.74 17.59
N TRP A 195 -11.58 -11.29 16.90
CA TRP A 195 -11.70 -10.42 15.74
C TRP A 195 -11.45 -11.23 14.48
N ARG A 196 -12.46 -11.34 13.61
CA ARG A 196 -12.40 -12.16 12.40
C ARG A 196 -12.21 -11.28 11.16
N ILE A 197 -11.10 -11.50 10.45
CA ILE A 197 -10.88 -11.05 9.09
C ILE A 197 -11.02 -12.27 8.17
N ASP A 198 -12.18 -12.40 7.54
CA ASP A 198 -12.37 -13.44 6.53
C ASP A 198 -12.12 -12.87 5.13
N ASP A 199 -10.84 -12.84 4.75
CA ASP A 199 -10.43 -12.51 3.38
C ASP A 199 -10.26 -13.78 2.52
N SER A 200 -10.68 -14.94 3.03
CA SER A 200 -10.66 -16.15 2.22
C SER A 200 -11.61 -15.92 1.05
N LEU A 201 -11.07 -16.00 -0.17
CA LEU A 201 -11.88 -16.20 -1.35
C LEU A 201 -12.46 -17.61 -1.21
N HIS A 202 -13.49 -17.77 -0.37
CA HIS A 202 -14.53 -18.74 -0.66
C HIS A 202 -15.06 -18.26 -2.00
N SER A 203 -14.45 -18.77 -3.07
CA SER A 203 -15.16 -19.00 -4.31
C SER A 203 -16.46 -19.63 -3.84
N ARG A 204 -17.53 -18.83 -3.87
CA ARG A 204 -18.87 -19.34 -4.05
C ARG A 204 -18.81 -20.03 -5.41
N TYR A 205 -18.16 -21.19 -5.47
CA TYR A 205 -18.47 -22.19 -6.47
C TYR A 205 -19.95 -22.39 -6.27
N VAL A 206 -20.72 -21.86 -7.23
CA VAL A 206 -22.12 -22.15 -7.40
C VAL A 206 -22.25 -23.64 -7.14
N SER A 207 -22.87 -23.98 -6.03
CA SER A 207 -23.20 -25.36 -5.70
C SER A 207 -24.05 -25.84 -6.87
N ARG A 208 -23.48 -26.62 -7.77
CA ARG A 208 -24.26 -27.26 -8.82
C ARG A 208 -25.30 -28.11 -8.09
N PRO A 209 -26.61 -27.90 -8.29
CA PRO A 209 -27.60 -28.71 -7.62
C PRO A 209 -27.41 -30.17 -8.03
N PRO A 210 -27.74 -31.15 -7.16
CA PRO A 210 -27.51 -32.55 -7.43
C PRO A 210 -28.46 -32.99 -8.55
N GLY A 211 -27.97 -32.97 -9.79
CA GLY A 211 -28.66 -33.46 -10.97
C GLY A 211 -28.11 -34.83 -11.36
N THR A 212 -28.93 -35.85 -11.19
CA THR A 212 -28.73 -37.20 -11.71
C THR A 212 -28.59 -37.19 -13.24
N GLY A 213 -27.47 -37.69 -13.79
CA GLY A 213 -27.37 -38.00 -15.23
C GLY A 213 -25.95 -37.96 -15.82
N ARG A 214 -25.46 -39.15 -16.21
CA ARG A 214 -24.48 -39.55 -17.26
C ARG A 214 -23.44 -38.53 -17.80
N PRO A 215 -22.16 -38.92 -17.98
CA PRO A 215 -21.10 -37.98 -18.39
C PRO A 215 -21.23 -37.60 -19.87
N THR A 216 -21.46 -36.33 -20.14
CA THR A 216 -21.19 -35.68 -21.44
C THR A 216 -19.95 -34.81 -21.31
N ALA A 217 -19.02 -34.99 -22.24
CA ALA A 217 -17.75 -34.28 -22.31
C ALA A 217 -17.92 -32.75 -22.22
N ALA A 218 -17.09 -32.12 -21.39
CA ALA A 218 -17.02 -30.67 -21.29
C ALA A 218 -16.44 -30.07 -22.59
N PRO A 219 -16.93 -28.91 -23.07
CA PRO A 219 -16.23 -28.16 -24.10
C PRO A 219 -14.97 -27.57 -23.45
N LEU A 220 -13.81 -28.08 -23.87
CA LEU A 220 -12.50 -27.56 -23.51
C LEU A 220 -12.38 -26.12 -24.02
N LEU A 221 -12.13 -25.18 -23.11
CA LEU A 221 -11.65 -23.84 -23.43
C LEU A 221 -10.42 -23.95 -24.34
N HIS A 222 -10.49 -23.31 -25.50
CA HIS A 222 -9.43 -23.28 -26.49
C HIS A 222 -8.11 -22.80 -25.89
N LYS A 223 -7.08 -23.64 -26.01
CA LYS A 223 -5.69 -23.29 -25.78
C LYS A 223 -5.27 -22.27 -26.85
N VAL A 224 -4.98 -21.03 -26.43
CA VAL A 224 -4.34 -20.03 -27.30
C VAL A 224 -2.96 -20.57 -27.69
N PRO A 225 -2.60 -20.66 -28.98
CA PRO A 225 -1.27 -21.11 -29.39
C PRO A 225 -0.21 -20.08 -28.99
N SER A 226 0.85 -20.51 -28.32
CA SER A 226 2.06 -19.71 -28.14
C SER A 226 2.65 -19.34 -29.51
N PRO A 227 3.16 -18.10 -29.70
CA PRO A 227 3.86 -17.75 -30.92
C PRO A 227 5.16 -18.56 -31.07
N ALA A 228 5.44 -18.99 -32.30
CA ALA A 228 6.62 -19.79 -32.64
C ALA A 228 7.93 -19.02 -32.39
N PRO A 229 9.01 -19.71 -31.95
CA PRO A 229 10.32 -19.09 -31.79
C PRO A 229 10.85 -18.62 -33.16
N THR A 230 11.22 -17.35 -33.24
CA THR A 230 11.80 -16.72 -34.42
C THR A 230 13.14 -17.39 -34.76
N ALA A 231 13.25 -17.87 -36.01
CA ALA A 231 14.48 -18.43 -36.53
C ALA A 231 15.60 -17.38 -36.48
N ARG A 232 16.71 -17.76 -35.83
CA ARG A 232 17.97 -17.02 -35.78
C ARG A 232 18.42 -16.74 -37.21
N ARG A 233 18.30 -15.47 -37.65
CA ARG A 233 18.83 -15.02 -38.94
C ARG A 233 20.34 -15.26 -38.94
N ARG A 234 20.80 -16.26 -39.71
CA ARG A 234 22.22 -16.45 -40.01
C ARG A 234 22.67 -15.24 -40.83
N HIS A 235 23.63 -14.51 -40.30
CA HIS A 235 24.39 -13.50 -41.04
C HIS A 235 25.21 -14.24 -42.11
N PRO A 236 25.17 -13.86 -43.40
CA PRO A 236 26.04 -14.45 -44.38
C PRO A 236 27.49 -14.00 -44.16
N GLU A 237 28.35 -15.01 -44.24
CA GLU A 237 29.80 -15.07 -44.30
C GLU A 237 30.56 -13.78 -44.60
N ARG A 238 31.57 -13.50 -43.77
CA ARG A 238 32.78 -12.80 -44.21
C ARG A 238 33.93 -13.80 -44.10
N ASN A 239 34.21 -14.44 -45.23
CA ASN A 239 35.42 -15.25 -45.46
C ASN A 239 36.68 -14.44 -45.13
N GLY A 240 37.66 -15.11 -44.53
CA GLY A 240 39.03 -14.60 -44.43
C GLY A 240 39.81 -15.15 -43.24
N SER A 241 40.14 -16.45 -43.25
CA SER A 241 41.44 -16.87 -42.71
C SER A 241 42.55 -16.26 -43.60
N PRO A 242 43.75 -15.99 -43.07
CA PRO A 242 44.78 -17.03 -43.08
C PRO A 242 45.61 -17.09 -41.77
N VAL A 243 45.90 -18.31 -41.29
CA VAL A 243 47.19 -19.03 -41.39
C VAL A 243 48.30 -18.43 -40.51
N ALA A 244 48.59 -19.13 -39.41
CA ALA A 244 49.83 -19.88 -39.19
C ALA A 244 49.62 -20.86 -38.04
#